data_AF-A0A534MQV6-F1
#
_entry.id   AF-A0A534MQV6-F1
#
_cell.length_a   1.000
_cell.length_b   1.000
_cell.length_c   1.000
_cell.angle_alpha   90.00
_cell.angle_beta   90.00
_cell.angle_gamma   90.00
#
_symmetry.space_group_name_H-M   'P 1'
#
loop_
_entity.id
_entity.type
_entity.pdbx_description
1 polymer ?
#
loop_
_entity_poly.entity_id
_entity_poly.type
_entity_poly.pdbx_seq_one_letter_code
_entity_poly.pdbx_strand_id
1 'polypeptide(L)'
;MMRAVRPTVIKIGETVVDHDALRRAMAEIGVSPQSIERFVSTRGTDGQALAEFAGRMCYDPETEILTSVGWMRSSNLTGSEMVATLNQTTGATEFQPHKVWRYEYSGDMLSIDHQHVSLLVTPEHRMYVQPKGGDFQIVEARDLGNSAYRFRIAGSPFDGERRSAFMVPPAQLSQRVANQHGSYGSRVNTIGGLTIPRDAYLRLAGYYLSEGHIYEQPGSGGGIGLTQSKAPVLTDMVSAVRKAGLPLGVYPDPRNPKVKFLHVGGGRALAGHFRRFGKGSRNKTIPREIMALDSSSLRILYDAMWMGDGHSTAHGTRIYNTVSERLADDVQELLIRMGIAASIYSYPLNGHPYYFIRELRERGAPVTYAKHRRWVRYEGPVWCVSTENGIILVRRNRKPVWCGNCYESYEPGLNPNVKKIRESAADYFGNVISRGDGSLLEHGWVSFAILNTSRVTTHEIVRHRVGTAISQESLRYVRPRDIRFWIPDELTNEQSESMRKAVEGSERAYRELEERVDWDSLPMDAKKRLTSALRRILPDGIATNLIWSANHRTLRWVIEMRTDPSAEVEIRMVFNQIAEICIRDYPYLYSDFVTTELPDGTKSYRPKLRSKV
;
A
#
# COMPACT_ATOMS: atom_id res chain seq x y z
N MET A 1 54.34 -10.05 -30.17
CA MET A 1 53.62 -9.75 -31.42
C MET A 1 52.15 -9.78 -31.08
N MET A 2 51.41 -8.79 -31.61
CA MET A 2 50.01 -8.56 -31.33
C MET A 2 49.18 -9.81 -31.61
N ARG A 3 48.27 -10.14 -30.70
CA ARG A 3 47.32 -11.24 -30.87
C ARG A 3 45.96 -10.70 -31.32
N ALA A 4 45.53 -11.10 -32.51
CA ALA A 4 44.20 -10.77 -33.01
C ALA A 4 43.12 -11.46 -32.15
N VAL A 5 42.10 -10.71 -31.74
CA VAL A 5 40.97 -11.22 -30.94
C VAL A 5 39.64 -10.63 -31.41
N ARG A 6 38.53 -11.21 -30.94
CA ARG A 6 37.19 -10.65 -31.05
C ARG A 6 36.46 -10.69 -29.69
N PRO A 7 35.53 -9.76 -29.43
CA PRO A 7 34.70 -9.79 -28.23
C PRO A 7 33.96 -11.11 -28.04
N THR A 8 33.97 -11.63 -26.82
CA THR A 8 33.21 -12.83 -26.44
C THR A 8 32.42 -12.54 -25.17
N VAL A 9 31.13 -12.87 -25.17
CA VAL A 9 30.24 -12.69 -24.02
C VAL A 9 29.81 -14.04 -23.48
N ILE A 10 29.95 -14.22 -22.17
CA ILE A 10 29.55 -15.44 -21.46
C ILE A 10 28.66 -15.04 -20.29
N LYS A 11 27.45 -15.61 -20.18
CA LYS A 11 26.63 -15.49 -18.97
C LYS A 11 27.29 -16.29 -17.84
N ILE A 12 27.57 -15.62 -16.73
CA ILE A 12 28.28 -16.20 -15.58
C ILE A 12 27.46 -16.16 -14.28
N GLY A 13 26.30 -15.52 -14.29
CA GLY A 13 25.41 -15.50 -13.13
C GLY A 13 24.04 -14.93 -13.48
N GLU A 14 23.05 -15.30 -12.66
CA GLU A 14 21.69 -14.80 -12.74
C GLU A 14 21.04 -14.81 -11.35
N THR A 15 19.96 -14.05 -11.19
CA THR A 15 19.08 -14.20 -10.04
C THR A 15 18.44 -15.58 -10.06
N VAL A 16 18.66 -16.34 -8.99
CA VAL A 16 17.99 -17.61 -8.73
C VAL A 16 17.07 -17.45 -7.53
N VAL A 17 15.80 -17.81 -7.71
CA VAL A 17 14.76 -17.81 -6.69
C VAL A 17 14.85 -19.08 -5.88
N ASP A 18 14.91 -18.93 -4.55
CA ASP A 18 14.74 -20.05 -3.62
C ASP A 18 13.26 -20.47 -3.62
N HIS A 19 12.98 -21.57 -4.31
CA HIS A 19 11.63 -22.13 -4.40
C HIS A 19 11.07 -22.55 -3.04
N ASP A 20 11.88 -22.98 -2.08
CA ASP A 20 11.37 -23.35 -0.75
C ASP A 20 11.05 -22.11 0.08
N ALA A 21 11.85 -21.05 -0.02
CA ALA A 21 11.49 -19.75 0.53
C ALA A 21 10.24 -19.18 -0.13
N LEU A 22 10.09 -19.37 -1.45
CA LEU A 22 8.91 -18.94 -2.20
C LEU A 22 7.67 -19.74 -1.78
N ARG A 23 7.77 -21.07 -1.64
CA ARG A 23 6.71 -21.93 -1.11
C ARG A 23 6.31 -21.49 0.29
N ARG A 24 7.27 -21.23 1.18
CA ARG A 24 6.99 -20.72 2.54
C ARG A 24 6.29 -19.38 2.49
N ALA A 25 6.78 -18.44 1.68
CA ALA A 25 6.16 -17.13 1.50
C ALA A 25 4.74 -17.27 0.93
N MET A 26 4.53 -18.12 -0.06
CA MET A 26 3.22 -18.34 -0.68
C MET A 26 2.24 -19.11 0.21
N ALA A 27 2.73 -20.03 1.04
CA ALA A 27 1.93 -20.69 2.07
C ALA A 27 1.52 -19.69 3.16
N GLU A 28 2.44 -18.83 3.58
CA GLU A 28 2.15 -17.74 4.52
C GLU A 28 1.12 -16.77 3.95
N ILE A 29 1.21 -16.49 2.64
CA ILE A 29 0.21 -15.65 1.96
C ILE A 29 -1.10 -16.40 1.64
N GLY A 30 -1.24 -17.65 2.11
CA GLY A 30 -2.44 -18.48 2.08
C GLY A 30 -2.87 -18.92 0.69
N VAL A 31 -1.91 -19.09 -0.23
CA VAL A 31 -2.11 -19.74 -1.53
C VAL A 31 -2.30 -21.24 -1.29
N SER A 32 -3.24 -21.89 -1.98
CA SER A 32 -3.45 -23.32 -1.82
C SER A 32 -2.17 -24.12 -2.17
N PRO A 33 -1.89 -25.26 -1.50
CA PRO A 33 -0.73 -26.10 -1.83
C PRO A 33 -0.67 -26.48 -3.31
N GLN A 34 -1.83 -26.68 -3.94
CA GLN A 34 -1.95 -26.96 -5.37
C GLN A 34 -1.52 -25.78 -6.24
N SER A 35 -1.91 -24.56 -5.87
CA SER A 35 -1.51 -23.36 -6.61
C SER A 35 -0.09 -22.88 -6.29
N ILE A 36 0.41 -23.15 -5.09
CA ILE A 36 1.84 -23.03 -4.76
C ILE A 36 2.63 -23.94 -5.68
N GLU A 37 2.28 -25.23 -5.71
CA GLU A 37 3.03 -26.18 -6.52
C GLU A 37 2.86 -25.87 -8.00
N ARG A 38 1.68 -25.43 -8.45
CA ARG A 38 1.51 -24.90 -9.82
C ARG A 38 2.43 -23.72 -10.07
N PHE A 39 2.43 -22.68 -9.23
CA PHE A 39 3.26 -21.49 -9.42
C PHE A 39 4.74 -21.84 -9.45
N VAL A 40 5.20 -22.69 -8.53
CA VAL A 40 6.61 -23.08 -8.43
C VAL A 40 7.04 -24.05 -9.54
N SER A 41 6.17 -24.96 -9.98
CA SER A 41 6.48 -25.97 -11.01
C SER A 41 6.39 -25.45 -12.45
N THR A 42 5.60 -24.40 -12.69
CA THR A 42 5.38 -23.85 -14.04
C THR A 42 6.15 -22.56 -14.29
N ARG A 43 6.79 -21.99 -13.26
CA ARG A 43 7.69 -20.83 -13.36
C ARG A 43 9.10 -21.32 -13.10
N GLY A 44 10.08 -20.75 -13.80
CA GLY A 44 11.49 -21.07 -13.57
C GLY A 44 11.95 -20.68 -12.16
N THR A 45 13.20 -20.98 -11.83
CA THR A 45 13.88 -20.41 -10.66
C THR A 45 14.53 -19.07 -10.99
N ASP A 46 14.24 -18.45 -12.12
CA ASP A 46 15.03 -17.33 -12.63
C ASP A 46 14.48 -15.96 -12.17
N GLY A 47 15.13 -14.89 -12.62
CA GLY A 47 14.70 -13.52 -12.34
C GLY A 47 13.28 -13.18 -12.82
N GLN A 48 12.70 -13.96 -13.73
CA GLN A 48 11.31 -13.79 -14.18
C GLN A 48 10.36 -14.17 -13.03
N ALA A 49 10.57 -15.30 -12.37
CA ALA A 49 9.73 -15.73 -11.24
C ALA A 49 9.72 -14.71 -10.08
N LEU A 50 10.86 -14.07 -9.81
CA LEU A 50 10.95 -13.04 -8.76
C LEU A 50 10.20 -11.76 -9.15
N ALA A 51 10.29 -11.34 -10.41
CA ALA A 51 9.57 -10.18 -10.92
C ALA A 51 8.04 -10.35 -10.82
N GLU A 52 7.52 -11.55 -11.11
CA GLU A 52 6.10 -11.88 -10.96
C GLU A 52 5.65 -11.92 -9.48
N PHE A 53 6.54 -12.30 -8.55
CA PHE A 53 6.27 -12.29 -7.11
C PHE A 53 6.22 -10.87 -6.53
N ALA A 54 7.16 -10.00 -6.90
CA ALA A 54 7.34 -8.68 -6.29
C ALA A 54 6.28 -7.62 -6.65
N GLY A 55 5.50 -7.81 -7.71
CA GLY A 55 4.51 -6.83 -8.20
C GLY A 55 3.23 -6.66 -7.37
N ARG A 56 3.26 -6.82 -6.03
CA ARG A 56 2.08 -6.92 -5.15
C ARG A 56 2.24 -5.99 -3.91
N MET A 57 1.38 -4.96 -3.76
CA MET A 57 1.72 -3.59 -3.31
C MET A 57 0.91 -3.03 -2.09
N CYS A 58 1.31 -1.92 -1.41
CA CYS A 58 0.87 -1.56 -0.03
C CYS A 58 0.76 -0.04 0.38
N TYR A 59 0.15 0.23 1.55
CA TYR A 59 -0.06 1.53 2.25
C TYR A 59 0.99 1.85 3.34
N ASP A 60 1.08 3.11 3.78
CA ASP A 60 1.86 3.50 4.97
C ASP A 60 1.21 3.08 6.32
N PRO A 61 1.97 2.98 7.44
CA PRO A 61 1.48 2.51 8.74
C PRO A 61 0.44 3.41 9.41
N GLU A 62 0.37 4.69 9.02
CA GLU A 62 -0.61 5.65 9.55
C GLU A 62 -1.98 5.52 8.87
N THR A 63 -2.07 4.80 7.75
CA THR A 63 -3.34 4.46 7.14
C THR A 63 -4.07 3.45 8.05
N GLU A 64 -5.36 3.67 8.25
CA GLU A 64 -6.28 2.79 8.99
C GLU A 64 -7.26 2.13 8.02
N ILE A 65 -7.81 0.99 8.43
CA ILE A 65 -8.85 0.27 7.70
C ILE A 65 -10.09 0.10 8.57
N LEU A 66 -11.27 0.15 7.95
CA LEU A 66 -12.51 -0.10 8.68
C LEU A 66 -12.73 -1.61 8.81
N THR A 67 -12.92 -2.08 10.04
CA THR A 67 -13.21 -3.47 10.37
C THR A 67 -14.55 -3.63 11.06
N SER A 68 -15.01 -4.86 11.26
CA SER A 68 -16.25 -5.18 11.99
C SER A 68 -16.23 -4.70 13.45
N VAL A 69 -15.05 -4.42 14.01
CA VAL A 69 -14.85 -3.91 15.38
C VAL A 69 -14.45 -2.42 15.42
N GLY A 70 -14.42 -1.75 14.28
CA GLY A 70 -14.13 -0.32 14.11
C GLY A 70 -12.86 -0.05 13.32
N TRP A 71 -12.38 1.19 13.35
CA TRP A 71 -11.15 1.58 12.67
C TRP A 71 -9.91 0.99 13.34
N MET A 72 -9.01 0.42 12.55
CA MET A 72 -7.80 -0.21 13.02
C MET A 72 -6.60 0.22 12.19
N ARG A 73 -5.49 0.50 12.87
CA ARG A 73 -4.16 0.63 12.25
C ARG A 73 -3.61 -0.75 11.95
N SER A 74 -2.63 -0.80 11.05
CA SER A 74 -1.92 -2.03 10.70
C SER A 74 -1.50 -2.82 11.94
N SER A 75 -0.85 -2.18 12.92
CA SER A 75 -0.33 -2.78 14.16
C SER A 75 -1.37 -3.51 15.01
N ASN A 76 -2.65 -3.14 14.88
CA ASN A 76 -3.71 -3.65 15.74
C ASN A 76 -4.48 -4.81 15.08
N LEU A 77 -4.32 -5.03 13.77
CA LEU A 77 -4.99 -6.11 13.06
C LEU A 77 -4.52 -7.46 13.58
N THR A 78 -5.48 -8.31 13.92
CA THR A 78 -5.25 -9.66 14.46
C THR A 78 -5.57 -10.75 13.45
N GLY A 79 -6.27 -10.40 12.36
CA GLY A 79 -6.76 -11.34 11.34
C GLY A 79 -8.07 -12.03 11.70
N SER A 80 -8.57 -11.87 12.93
CA SER A 80 -9.88 -12.41 13.35
C SER A 80 -11.05 -11.49 13.00
N GLU A 81 -10.78 -10.19 12.90
CA GLU A 81 -11.74 -9.19 12.45
C GLU A 81 -12.03 -9.28 10.94
N MET A 82 -13.20 -8.77 10.54
CA MET A 82 -13.61 -8.70 9.14
C MET A 82 -13.39 -7.29 8.63
N VAL A 83 -13.00 -7.10 7.37
CA VAL A 83 -12.71 -5.79 6.76
C VAL A 83 -13.88 -5.30 5.92
N ALA A 84 -14.16 -4.00 5.97
CA ALA A 84 -15.15 -3.36 5.12
C ALA A 84 -14.70 -3.37 3.66
N THR A 85 -15.54 -3.93 2.79
CA THR A 85 -15.28 -4.07 1.36
C THR A 85 -16.41 -3.54 0.50
N LEU A 86 -16.13 -3.29 -0.78
CA LEU A 86 -17.10 -2.83 -1.78
C LEU A 86 -17.09 -3.77 -2.98
N ASN A 87 -18.23 -4.39 -3.25
CA ASN A 87 -18.42 -5.21 -4.44
C ASN A 87 -18.54 -4.33 -5.68
N GLN A 88 -17.65 -4.52 -6.65
CA GLN A 88 -17.61 -3.70 -7.88
C GLN A 88 -18.82 -3.92 -8.79
N THR A 89 -19.40 -5.12 -8.76
CA THR A 89 -20.50 -5.51 -9.67
C THR A 89 -21.84 -5.04 -9.12
N THR A 90 -22.09 -5.29 -7.84
CA THR A 90 -23.38 -4.96 -7.20
C THR A 90 -23.39 -3.57 -6.58
N GLY A 91 -22.22 -3.00 -6.29
CA GLY A 91 -22.07 -1.77 -5.51
C GLY A 91 -22.35 -1.94 -4.02
N ALA A 92 -22.57 -3.17 -3.56
CA ALA A 92 -22.87 -3.49 -2.17
C ALA A 92 -21.63 -3.39 -1.28
N THR A 93 -21.83 -2.95 -0.04
CA THR A 93 -20.80 -2.92 1.00
C THR A 93 -21.01 -4.04 2.00
N GLU A 94 -19.93 -4.75 2.33
CA GLU A 94 -19.99 -5.90 3.22
C GLU A 94 -18.67 -6.10 3.97
N PHE A 95 -18.75 -6.75 5.13
CA PHE A 95 -17.57 -7.16 5.89
C PHE A 95 -17.10 -8.54 5.43
N GLN A 96 -15.84 -8.67 5.03
CA GLN A 96 -15.26 -9.93 4.54
C GLN A 96 -14.03 -10.36 5.35
N PRO A 97 -13.71 -11.66 5.41
CA PRO A 97 -12.45 -12.13 5.95
C PRO A 97 -11.29 -11.49 5.17
N HIS A 98 -10.14 -11.39 5.83
CA HIS A 98 -8.99 -10.73 5.23
C HIS A 98 -7.69 -11.41 5.64
N LYS A 99 -6.65 -11.20 4.84
CA LYS A 99 -5.26 -11.49 5.19
C LYS A 99 -4.48 -10.19 5.30
N VAL A 100 -3.53 -10.12 6.24
CA VAL A 100 -2.73 -8.92 6.52
C VAL A 100 -1.32 -9.09 5.97
N TRP A 101 -0.80 -8.05 5.30
CA TRP A 101 0.55 -7.98 4.76
C TRP A 101 1.33 -6.86 5.42
N ARG A 102 2.60 -7.09 5.79
CA ARG A 102 3.53 -6.06 6.30
C ARG A 102 4.95 -6.37 5.83
N TYR A 103 5.68 -5.37 5.34
CA TYR A 103 7.11 -5.49 4.97
C TYR A 103 7.80 -4.12 4.97
N GLU A 104 9.14 -4.10 5.00
CA GLU A 104 9.92 -2.86 4.89
C GLU A 104 10.02 -2.39 3.43
N TYR A 105 9.83 -1.09 3.21
CA TYR A 105 9.88 -0.46 1.90
C TYR A 105 10.83 0.75 1.91
N SER A 106 11.64 0.87 0.87
CA SER A 106 12.52 2.02 0.63
C SER A 106 12.34 2.48 -0.81
N GLY A 107 11.65 3.60 -1.00
CA GLY A 107 11.17 4.00 -2.31
C GLY A 107 10.42 5.33 -2.28
N ASP A 108 9.98 5.78 -3.44
CA ASP A 108 9.08 6.93 -3.51
C ASP A 108 7.64 6.44 -3.38
N MET A 109 6.84 7.09 -2.53
CA MET A 109 5.41 6.83 -2.38
C MET A 109 4.61 8.02 -2.89
N LEU A 110 3.42 7.74 -3.43
CA LEU A 110 2.49 8.78 -3.84
C LEU A 110 1.68 9.25 -2.62
N SER A 111 1.93 10.48 -2.21
CA SER A 111 1.06 11.22 -1.30
C SER A 111 -0.08 11.87 -2.07
N ILE A 112 -1.31 11.65 -1.61
CA ILE A 112 -2.50 12.40 -2.04
C ILE A 112 -3.02 13.16 -0.83
N ASP A 113 -3.13 14.48 -0.95
CA ASP A 113 -3.75 15.32 0.08
C ASP A 113 -4.79 16.26 -0.52
N HIS A 114 -6.02 16.08 -0.06
CA HIS A 114 -7.21 16.82 -0.45
C HIS A 114 -8.10 17.00 0.78
N GLN A 115 -9.05 17.94 0.74
CA GLN A 115 -9.95 18.21 1.86
C GLN A 115 -10.65 16.95 2.41
N HIS A 116 -10.98 15.99 1.53
CA HIS A 116 -11.74 14.78 1.87
C HIS A 116 -11.04 13.46 1.49
N VAL A 117 -9.81 13.50 0.98
CA VAL A 117 -8.99 12.29 0.69
C VAL A 117 -7.59 12.53 1.22
N SER A 118 -7.05 11.56 1.94
CA SER A 118 -5.63 11.54 2.27
C SER A 118 -5.14 10.10 2.14
N LEU A 119 -4.06 9.90 1.39
CA LEU A 119 -3.44 8.59 1.14
C LEU A 119 -1.93 8.76 1.02
N LEU A 120 -1.19 7.73 1.41
CA LEU A 120 0.23 7.56 1.12
C LEU A 120 0.45 6.10 0.72
N VAL A 121 0.78 5.87 -0.54
CA VAL A 121 0.78 4.53 -1.14
C VAL A 121 1.99 4.28 -2.04
N THR A 122 2.40 3.02 -2.21
CA THR A 122 3.47 2.67 -3.17
C THR A 122 3.05 2.99 -4.61
N PRO A 123 4.00 3.19 -5.55
CA PRO A 123 3.70 3.63 -6.91
C PRO A 123 2.70 2.73 -7.65
N GLU A 124 2.76 1.44 -7.39
CA GLU A 124 1.95 0.45 -8.06
C GLU A 124 0.54 0.36 -7.43
N HIS A 125 0.34 0.88 -6.21
CA HIS A 125 -0.87 0.66 -5.41
C HIS A 125 -2.17 0.92 -6.17
N ARG A 126 -3.16 0.04 -6.00
CA ARG A 126 -4.43 0.07 -6.73
C ARG A 126 -5.37 1.15 -6.19
N MET A 127 -5.69 2.10 -7.05
CA MET A 127 -6.58 3.22 -6.78
C MET A 127 -7.94 2.95 -7.43
N TYR A 128 -8.99 2.94 -6.63
CA TYR A 128 -10.36 2.84 -7.14
C TYR A 128 -10.92 4.23 -7.40
N VAL A 129 -10.88 4.66 -8.66
CA VAL A 129 -11.14 6.04 -9.06
C VAL A 129 -11.92 6.12 -10.36
N GLN A 130 -12.59 7.24 -10.57
CA GLN A 130 -13.31 7.56 -11.79
C GLN A 130 -12.61 8.73 -12.51
N PRO A 131 -12.09 8.56 -13.74
CA PRO A 131 -11.61 9.67 -14.54
C PRO A 131 -12.79 10.54 -15.00
N LYS A 132 -12.50 11.77 -15.43
CA LYS A 132 -13.52 12.69 -15.96
C LYS A 132 -14.26 12.04 -17.14
N GLY A 133 -15.58 11.86 -16.98
CA GLY A 133 -16.45 11.35 -18.05
C GLY A 133 -16.40 9.83 -18.28
N GLY A 134 -15.69 9.07 -17.43
CA GLY A 134 -15.67 7.60 -17.48
C GLY A 134 -16.33 6.96 -16.26
N ASP A 135 -16.23 5.64 -16.16
CA ASP A 135 -16.71 4.87 -15.01
C ASP A 135 -15.62 4.68 -13.94
N PHE A 136 -16.04 4.26 -12.74
CA PHE A 136 -15.11 3.84 -11.70
C PHE A 136 -14.33 2.61 -12.15
N GLN A 137 -13.01 2.68 -12.00
CA GLN A 137 -12.08 1.65 -12.42
C GLN A 137 -10.89 1.60 -11.46
N ILE A 138 -10.09 0.55 -11.61
CA ILE A 138 -8.84 0.41 -10.90
C ILE A 138 -7.71 0.90 -11.80
N VAL A 139 -6.92 1.86 -11.28
CA VAL A 139 -5.67 2.32 -11.88
C VAL A 139 -4.57 2.26 -10.83
N GLU A 140 -3.32 2.20 -11.24
CA GLU A 140 -2.20 2.27 -10.30
C GLU A 140 -1.93 3.70 -9.88
N ALA A 141 -1.35 3.89 -8.69
CA ALA A 141 -1.06 5.22 -8.16
C ALA A 141 -0.16 6.03 -9.11
N ARG A 142 0.85 5.40 -9.72
CA ARG A 142 1.76 6.02 -10.70
C ARG A 142 1.07 6.51 -11.97
N ASP A 143 -0.04 5.87 -12.34
CA ASP A 143 -0.78 6.17 -13.56
C ASP A 143 -1.81 7.30 -13.38
N LEU A 144 -2.03 7.79 -12.15
CA LEU A 144 -2.92 8.92 -11.93
C LEU A 144 -2.46 10.19 -12.67
N GLY A 145 -1.16 10.33 -12.96
CA GLY A 145 -0.61 11.42 -13.77
C GLY A 145 -1.14 12.81 -13.36
N ASN A 146 -1.40 13.66 -14.35
CA ASN A 146 -1.91 15.03 -14.16
C ASN A 146 -3.45 15.16 -14.24
N SER A 147 -4.14 14.07 -14.55
CA SER A 147 -5.59 14.07 -14.81
C SER A 147 -6.42 14.21 -13.53
N ALA A 148 -7.64 14.69 -13.68
CA ALA A 148 -8.61 14.77 -12.60
C ALA A 148 -9.25 13.41 -12.34
N TYR A 149 -9.22 12.95 -11.09
CA TYR A 149 -9.81 11.67 -10.68
C TYR A 149 -10.73 11.86 -9.48
N ARG A 150 -11.97 11.39 -9.63
CA ARG A 150 -12.94 11.32 -8.55
C ARG A 150 -12.73 10.04 -7.74
N PHE A 151 -12.71 10.18 -6.42
CA PHE A 151 -12.63 9.06 -5.48
C PHE A 151 -14.02 8.73 -4.93
N ARG A 152 -14.29 7.44 -4.72
CA ARG A 152 -15.53 6.99 -4.09
C ARG A 152 -15.41 7.07 -2.58
N ILE A 153 -16.39 7.67 -1.92
CA ILE A 153 -16.39 7.86 -0.47
C ILE A 153 -17.55 7.14 0.22
N ALA A 154 -18.67 6.94 -0.47
CA ALA A 154 -19.83 6.21 0.04
C ALA A 154 -20.09 4.91 -0.75
N GLY A 155 -20.58 3.91 -0.02
CA GLY A 155 -21.13 2.68 -0.59
C GLY A 155 -22.62 2.54 -0.22
N SER A 156 -23.20 1.36 -0.43
CA SER A 156 -24.53 1.06 0.10
C SER A 156 -24.53 1.06 1.64
N PRO A 157 -25.70 1.05 2.29
CA PRO A 157 -25.77 0.63 3.69
C PRO A 157 -25.27 -0.80 3.86
N PHE A 158 -24.69 -1.10 5.03
CA PHE A 158 -24.33 -2.45 5.43
C PHE A 158 -25.57 -3.17 5.94
N ASP A 159 -25.62 -4.48 5.72
CA ASP A 159 -26.60 -5.35 6.36
C ASP A 159 -26.40 -5.38 7.88
N GLY A 160 -27.50 -5.50 8.61
CA GLY A 160 -27.47 -5.50 10.06
C GLY A 160 -28.72 -6.13 10.67
N GLU A 161 -28.62 -6.46 11.95
CA GLU A 161 -29.70 -7.11 12.67
C GLU A 161 -30.84 -6.12 12.95
N ARG A 162 -32.08 -6.56 12.73
CA ARG A 162 -33.26 -5.82 13.18
C ARG A 162 -33.79 -6.43 14.47
N ARG A 163 -33.81 -5.63 15.54
CA ARG A 163 -34.35 -6.03 16.85
C ARG A 163 -35.65 -5.29 17.12
N SER A 164 -36.68 -5.96 17.64
CA SER A 164 -37.94 -5.30 18.02
C SER A 164 -37.88 -4.59 19.37
N ALA A 165 -36.98 -5.03 20.26
CA ALA A 165 -36.79 -4.49 21.59
C ALA A 165 -35.38 -4.79 22.15
N PHE A 166 -35.03 -4.14 23.27
CA PHE A 166 -33.78 -4.33 23.99
C PHE A 166 -34.05 -4.68 25.44
N MET A 167 -33.36 -5.71 25.95
CA MET A 167 -33.44 -6.11 27.34
C MET A 167 -32.38 -5.37 28.17
N VAL A 168 -32.83 -4.74 29.25
CA VAL A 168 -32.02 -4.24 30.36
C VAL A 168 -32.01 -5.35 31.42
N PRO A 169 -30.86 -5.95 31.74
CA PRO A 169 -30.81 -7.06 32.67
C PRO A 169 -31.20 -6.64 34.09
N PRO A 170 -31.71 -7.56 34.92
CA PRO A 170 -31.97 -7.30 36.32
C PRO A 170 -30.68 -6.92 37.06
N ALA A 171 -30.79 -6.14 38.13
CA ALA A 171 -29.66 -5.79 38.99
C ALA A 171 -29.94 -6.15 40.45
N GLN A 172 -28.93 -6.71 41.11
CA GLN A 172 -28.95 -6.96 42.54
C GLN A 172 -28.54 -5.68 43.29
N LEU A 173 -29.29 -5.38 44.34
CA LEU A 173 -29.14 -4.18 45.14
C LEU A 173 -28.97 -4.58 46.60
N SER A 174 -27.74 -4.45 47.12
CA SER A 174 -27.47 -4.62 48.55
C SER A 174 -27.80 -3.32 49.28
N GLN A 175 -28.83 -3.38 50.13
CA GLN A 175 -29.24 -2.30 51.03
C GLN A 175 -28.79 -2.64 52.45
N ARG A 176 -28.17 -1.68 53.13
CA ARG A 176 -27.82 -1.80 54.54
C ARG A 176 -29.09 -1.56 55.37
N VAL A 177 -29.50 -2.54 56.17
CA VAL A 177 -30.74 -2.49 56.97
C VAL A 177 -30.37 -2.58 58.45
N ALA A 178 -30.83 -1.62 59.24
CA ALA A 178 -30.68 -1.68 60.69
C ALA A 178 -31.74 -2.62 61.27
N ASN A 179 -31.35 -3.51 62.18
CA ASN A 179 -32.31 -4.27 62.98
C ASN A 179 -32.66 -3.51 64.27
N GLN A 180 -33.70 -3.98 64.97
CA GLN A 180 -34.22 -3.38 66.21
C GLN A 180 -33.20 -3.37 67.37
N HIS A 181 -32.03 -4.01 67.19
CA HIS A 181 -30.96 -4.14 68.18
C HIS A 181 -29.69 -3.38 67.79
N GLY A 182 -29.75 -2.47 66.80
CA GLY A 182 -28.62 -1.58 66.46
C GLY A 182 -27.48 -2.23 65.67
N SER A 183 -27.65 -3.46 65.18
CA SER A 183 -26.71 -4.09 64.24
C SER A 183 -27.18 -3.92 62.79
N TYR A 184 -26.22 -3.81 61.87
CA TYR A 184 -26.47 -3.61 60.44
C TYR A 184 -26.37 -4.94 59.68
N GLY A 185 -27.49 -5.37 59.09
CA GLY A 185 -27.51 -6.46 58.10
C GLY A 185 -27.46 -5.91 56.67
N SER A 186 -27.24 -6.80 55.69
CA SER A 186 -27.40 -6.51 54.26
C SER A 186 -28.64 -7.24 53.73
N ARG A 187 -29.53 -6.51 53.05
CA ARG A 187 -30.66 -7.07 52.31
C ARG A 187 -30.39 -6.91 50.82
N VAL A 188 -30.32 -8.02 50.10
CA VAL A 188 -30.19 -8.02 48.63
C VAL A 188 -31.59 -8.03 48.02
N ASN A 189 -31.96 -6.97 47.33
CA ASN A 189 -33.17 -6.89 46.52
C ASN A 189 -32.81 -7.05 45.05
N THR A 190 -33.54 -7.88 44.30
CA THR A 190 -33.38 -8.02 42.85
C THR A 190 -34.40 -7.12 42.16
N ILE A 191 -33.93 -6.14 41.38
CA ILE A 191 -34.79 -5.37 40.47
C ILE A 191 -34.95 -6.21 39.19
N GLY A 192 -36.18 -6.47 38.77
CA GLY A 192 -36.48 -7.22 37.54
C GLY A 192 -35.90 -6.55 36.29
N GLY A 193 -35.58 -7.35 35.27
CA GLY A 193 -35.16 -6.83 33.98
C GLY A 193 -36.28 -6.06 33.27
N LEU A 194 -35.92 -5.20 32.33
CA LEU A 194 -36.87 -4.37 31.57
C LEU A 194 -36.66 -4.58 30.07
N THR A 195 -37.75 -4.78 29.33
CA THR A 195 -37.72 -4.83 27.87
C THR A 195 -38.21 -3.48 27.31
N ILE A 196 -37.34 -2.79 26.59
CA ILE A 196 -37.60 -1.46 26.02
C ILE A 196 -37.82 -1.59 24.50
N PRO A 197 -38.93 -1.05 23.95
CA PRO A 197 -39.17 -1.05 22.50
C PRO A 197 -38.01 -0.40 21.72
N ARG A 198 -37.69 -0.95 20.53
CA ARG A 198 -36.53 -0.55 19.70
C ARG A 198 -36.36 0.96 19.59
N ASP A 199 -37.38 1.66 19.08
CA ASP A 199 -37.30 3.08 18.77
C ASP A 199 -37.09 3.93 20.03
N ALA A 200 -37.75 3.57 21.13
CA ALA A 200 -37.60 4.24 22.42
C ALA A 200 -36.20 4.03 23.00
N TYR A 201 -35.68 2.80 22.93
CA TYR A 201 -34.35 2.47 23.39
C TYR A 201 -33.27 3.22 22.62
N LEU A 202 -33.32 3.20 21.28
CA LEU A 202 -32.29 3.81 20.44
C LEU A 202 -32.31 5.34 20.52
N ARG A 203 -33.49 5.97 20.63
CA ARG A 203 -33.59 7.41 20.93
C ARG A 203 -32.97 7.73 22.29
N LEU A 204 -33.30 6.96 23.33
CA LEU A 204 -32.75 7.16 24.66
C LEU A 204 -31.22 6.98 24.69
N ALA A 205 -30.69 5.99 23.99
CA ALA A 205 -29.26 5.78 23.82
C ALA A 205 -28.59 6.95 23.08
N GLY A 206 -29.22 7.47 22.02
CA GLY A 206 -28.70 8.60 21.27
C GLY A 206 -28.64 9.88 22.12
N TYR A 207 -29.69 10.16 22.87
CA TYR A 207 -29.71 11.27 23.83
C TYR A 207 -28.75 11.07 24.99
N TYR A 208 -28.52 9.82 25.43
CA TYR A 208 -27.52 9.56 26.45
C TYR A 208 -26.10 9.85 25.96
N LEU A 209 -25.81 9.53 24.70
CA LEU A 209 -24.49 9.76 24.09
C LEU A 209 -24.18 11.25 23.94
N SER A 210 -25.18 12.07 23.64
CA SER A 210 -25.01 13.53 23.50
C SER A 210 -25.17 14.30 24.82
N GLU A 211 -26.30 14.11 25.49
CA GLU A 211 -26.75 15.00 26.59
C GLU A 211 -26.76 14.29 27.95
N GLY A 212 -26.32 13.03 27.99
CA GLY A 212 -26.56 12.13 29.11
C GLY A 212 -25.40 11.92 30.08
N HIS A 213 -25.73 11.69 31.34
CA HIS A 213 -24.80 11.17 32.36
C HIS A 213 -25.49 10.11 33.23
N ILE A 214 -24.67 9.31 33.92
CA ILE A 214 -25.17 8.36 34.93
C ILE A 214 -25.20 9.07 36.28
N TYR A 215 -26.31 8.97 37.00
CA TYR A 215 -26.39 9.38 38.40
C TYR A 215 -26.73 8.18 39.27
N GLU A 216 -26.05 8.10 40.43
CA GLU A 216 -26.30 7.09 41.44
C GLU A 216 -26.41 7.80 42.78
N GLN A 217 -27.56 7.73 43.43
CA GLN A 217 -27.75 8.31 44.76
C GLN A 217 -27.79 7.21 45.83
N PRO A 218 -27.09 7.39 46.97
CA PRO A 218 -27.21 6.50 48.12
C PRO A 218 -28.65 6.47 48.64
N GLY A 219 -29.25 5.28 48.73
CA GLY A 219 -30.57 5.07 49.36
C GLY A 219 -31.81 5.38 48.51
N SER A 220 -31.73 6.21 47.46
CA SER A 220 -32.89 6.69 46.68
C SER A 220 -32.98 6.18 45.23
N GLY A 221 -31.97 5.46 44.74
CA GLY A 221 -31.97 4.86 43.40
C GLY A 221 -30.94 5.47 42.44
N GLY A 222 -30.76 4.82 41.30
CA GLY A 222 -29.86 5.25 40.21
C GLY A 222 -30.59 5.33 38.88
N GLY A 223 -29.96 5.90 37.87
CA GLY A 223 -30.53 6.01 36.54
C GLY A 223 -29.64 6.77 35.57
N ILE A 224 -30.25 7.38 34.56
CA ILE A 224 -29.57 8.26 33.62
C ILE A 224 -30.23 9.65 33.64
N GLY A 225 -29.39 10.67 33.69
CA GLY A 225 -29.80 12.07 33.62
C GLY A 225 -29.58 12.61 32.22
N LEU A 226 -30.56 13.29 31.64
CA LEU A 226 -30.44 14.02 30.37
C LEU A 226 -30.64 15.51 30.62
N THR A 227 -30.01 16.35 29.81
CA THR A 227 -30.16 17.81 29.90
C THR A 227 -30.62 18.37 28.56
N GLN A 228 -31.58 19.29 28.54
CA GLN A 228 -31.98 19.93 27.28
C GLN A 228 -32.64 21.30 27.50
N SER A 229 -32.40 22.23 26.57
CA SER A 229 -33.03 23.57 26.55
C SER A 229 -33.94 23.81 25.35
N LYS A 230 -33.79 23.05 24.25
CA LYS A 230 -34.58 23.15 23.03
C LYS A 230 -35.89 22.38 23.18
N ALA A 231 -37.02 23.08 23.15
CA ALA A 231 -38.35 22.49 23.36
C ALA A 231 -38.70 21.30 22.44
N PRO A 232 -38.36 21.30 21.13
CA PRO A 232 -38.63 20.15 20.26
C PRO A 232 -37.84 18.90 20.67
N VAL A 233 -36.56 19.08 21.04
CA VAL A 233 -35.70 17.97 21.46
C VAL A 233 -36.13 17.43 22.82
N LEU A 234 -36.48 18.33 23.76
CA LEU A 234 -37.02 17.96 25.06
C LEU A 234 -38.31 17.14 24.93
N THR A 235 -39.22 17.55 24.05
CA THR A 235 -40.47 16.83 23.78
C THR A 235 -40.20 15.41 23.29
N ASP A 236 -39.23 15.25 22.38
CA ASP A 236 -38.85 13.94 21.87
C ASP A 236 -38.18 13.06 22.95
N MET A 237 -37.29 13.62 23.76
CA MET A 237 -36.70 12.93 24.92
C MET A 237 -37.78 12.41 25.88
N VAL A 238 -38.75 13.24 26.26
CA VAL A 238 -39.87 12.84 27.15
C VAL A 238 -40.69 11.71 26.51
N SER A 239 -40.97 11.82 25.21
CA SER A 239 -41.69 10.78 24.44
C SER A 239 -40.94 9.46 24.43
N ALA A 240 -39.62 9.48 24.19
CA ALA A 240 -38.77 8.28 24.21
C ALA A 240 -38.78 7.60 25.59
N VAL A 241 -38.64 8.37 26.67
CA VAL A 241 -38.65 7.83 28.05
C VAL A 241 -40.00 7.20 28.40
N ARG A 242 -41.12 7.88 28.07
CA ARG A 242 -42.47 7.35 28.32
C ARG A 242 -42.74 6.07 27.53
N LYS A 243 -42.35 6.03 26.25
CA LYS A 243 -42.47 4.82 25.41
C LYS A 243 -41.55 3.69 25.88
N ALA A 244 -40.47 4.01 26.58
CA ALA A 244 -39.62 3.01 27.23
C ALA A 244 -40.22 2.42 28.51
N GLY A 245 -41.34 2.95 29.00
CA GLY A 245 -41.97 2.51 30.26
C GLY A 245 -41.15 2.87 31.50
N LEU A 246 -40.29 3.89 31.40
CA LEU A 246 -39.39 4.29 32.47
C LEU A 246 -39.97 5.45 33.30
N PRO A 247 -39.79 5.45 34.63
CA PRO A 247 -40.12 6.60 35.46
C PRO A 247 -39.36 7.85 35.00
N LEU A 248 -40.00 9.01 35.06
CA LEU A 248 -39.40 10.27 34.61
C LEU A 248 -39.72 11.41 35.57
N GLY A 249 -38.68 12.03 36.13
CA GLY A 249 -38.76 13.36 36.73
C GLY A 249 -38.22 14.41 35.76
N VAL A 250 -38.86 15.58 35.69
CA VAL A 250 -38.39 16.72 34.89
C VAL A 250 -38.29 17.94 35.78
N TYR A 251 -37.11 18.53 35.86
CA TYR A 251 -36.81 19.64 36.76
C TYR A 251 -36.16 20.79 35.99
N PRO A 252 -36.51 22.07 36.24
CA PRO A 252 -35.75 23.20 35.70
C PRO A 252 -34.36 23.31 36.33
N ASP A 253 -33.34 23.75 35.59
CA ASP A 253 -32.08 24.18 36.20
C ASP A 253 -32.36 25.42 37.07
N PRO A 254 -32.00 25.41 38.37
CA PRO A 254 -32.19 26.54 39.27
C PRO A 254 -31.53 27.84 38.77
N ARG A 255 -30.45 27.75 37.98
CA ARG A 255 -29.69 28.89 37.45
C ARG A 255 -30.21 29.35 36.09
N ASN A 256 -30.89 28.48 35.35
CA ASN A 256 -31.47 28.81 34.05
C ASN A 256 -32.73 27.95 33.80
N PRO A 257 -33.93 28.45 34.13
CA PRO A 257 -35.17 27.67 34.01
C PRO A 257 -35.52 27.19 32.60
N LYS A 258 -34.88 27.73 31.55
CA LYS A 258 -35.01 27.24 30.17
C LYS A 258 -34.34 25.88 29.96
N VAL A 259 -33.32 25.56 30.74
CA VAL A 259 -32.66 24.25 30.75
C VAL A 259 -33.47 23.32 31.65
N LYS A 260 -33.77 22.11 31.17
CA LYS A 260 -34.45 21.07 31.93
C LYS A 260 -33.52 19.87 32.15
N PHE A 261 -33.52 19.36 33.37
CA PHE A 261 -32.93 18.09 33.76
C PHE A 261 -34.01 17.02 33.76
N LEU A 262 -33.80 15.95 32.99
CA LEU A 262 -34.65 14.78 32.97
C LEU A 262 -33.96 13.69 33.77
N HIS A 263 -34.58 13.28 34.88
CA HIS A 263 -34.13 12.16 35.69
C HIS A 263 -34.91 10.93 35.24
N VAL A 264 -34.27 10.09 34.43
CA VAL A 264 -34.85 8.83 33.95
C VAL A 264 -34.57 7.76 34.99
N GLY A 265 -35.63 7.35 35.68
CA GLY A 265 -35.61 6.27 36.66
C GLY A 265 -35.52 4.91 35.99
N GLY A 266 -35.19 3.88 36.75
CA GLY A 266 -34.81 2.56 36.26
C GLY A 266 -33.76 1.86 37.14
N GLY A 267 -33.31 2.55 38.19
CA GLY A 267 -32.43 2.01 39.22
C GLY A 267 -31.01 1.78 38.74
N ARG A 268 -30.26 1.05 39.57
CA ARG A 268 -28.90 0.60 39.22
C ARG A 268 -28.86 -0.33 38.01
N ALA A 269 -29.98 -0.97 37.67
CA ALA A 269 -30.12 -1.78 36.46
C ALA A 269 -29.95 -0.92 35.20
N LEU A 270 -30.74 0.14 35.06
CA LEU A 270 -30.62 1.06 33.92
C LEU A 270 -29.27 1.78 33.91
N ALA A 271 -28.83 2.30 35.06
CA ALA A 271 -27.53 2.96 35.18
C ALA A 271 -26.38 2.03 34.78
N GLY A 272 -26.37 0.80 35.31
CA GLY A 272 -25.37 -0.23 35.00
C GLY A 272 -25.39 -0.63 33.52
N HIS A 273 -26.58 -0.81 32.95
CA HIS A 273 -26.76 -1.11 31.53
C HIS A 273 -26.24 0.00 30.62
N PHE A 274 -26.43 1.26 30.98
CA PHE A 274 -25.95 2.40 30.18
C PHE A 274 -24.45 2.71 30.38
N ARG A 275 -23.76 2.08 31.35
CA ARG A 275 -22.30 2.21 31.49
C ARG A 275 -21.53 1.76 30.26
N ARG A 276 -22.08 0.82 29.48
CA ARG A 276 -21.47 0.35 28.22
C ARG A 276 -21.35 1.42 27.14
N PHE A 277 -22.12 2.51 27.24
CA PHE A 277 -21.99 3.68 26.38
C PHE A 277 -20.96 4.69 26.90
N GLY A 278 -20.26 4.39 28.00
CA GLY A 278 -19.25 5.24 28.60
C GLY A 278 -19.77 6.22 29.66
N LYS A 279 -18.93 6.53 30.66
CA LYS A 279 -19.22 7.50 31.74
C LYS A 279 -18.44 8.81 31.52
N GLY A 280 -19.18 9.93 31.50
CA GLY A 280 -18.63 11.25 31.20
C GLY A 280 -18.46 11.48 29.68
N SER A 281 -18.38 12.74 29.25
CA SER A 281 -18.42 13.11 27.83
C SER A 281 -17.23 12.58 27.02
N ARG A 282 -16.04 12.48 27.62
CA ARG A 282 -14.81 12.02 26.94
C ARG A 282 -14.74 10.51 26.71
N ASN A 283 -15.47 9.72 27.51
CA ASN A 283 -15.40 8.26 27.47
C ASN A 283 -16.59 7.63 26.74
N LYS A 284 -17.41 8.44 26.05
CA LYS A 284 -18.59 7.94 25.35
C LYS A 284 -18.19 7.02 24.19
N THR A 285 -18.97 5.98 23.94
CA THR A 285 -18.75 5.02 22.85
C THR A 285 -20.05 4.32 22.46
N ILE A 286 -20.13 3.85 21.22
CA ILE A 286 -21.25 3.04 20.74
C ILE A 286 -20.88 1.54 20.89
N PRO A 287 -21.64 0.78 21.71
CA PRO A 287 -21.44 -0.66 21.85
C PRO A 287 -21.55 -1.40 20.52
N ARG A 288 -20.73 -2.45 20.32
CA ARG A 288 -20.65 -3.18 19.05
C ARG A 288 -21.97 -3.82 18.63
N GLU A 289 -22.73 -4.32 19.61
CA GLU A 289 -24.07 -4.89 19.41
C GLU A 289 -25.12 -3.86 18.94
N ILE A 290 -24.88 -2.57 19.18
CA ILE A 290 -25.70 -1.48 18.65
C ILE A 290 -25.20 -1.08 17.25
N MET A 291 -23.88 -1.10 17.05
CA MET A 291 -23.26 -0.81 15.76
C MET A 291 -23.60 -1.85 14.67
N ALA A 292 -23.89 -3.10 15.08
CA ALA A 292 -24.28 -4.20 14.20
C ALA A 292 -25.76 -4.19 13.76
N LEU A 293 -26.54 -3.19 14.17
CA LEU A 293 -27.96 -3.10 13.81
C LEU A 293 -28.15 -2.63 12.36
N ASP A 294 -29.33 -2.90 11.82
CA ASP A 294 -29.73 -2.44 10.50
C ASP A 294 -29.72 -0.91 10.36
N SER A 295 -29.56 -0.42 9.13
CA SER A 295 -29.50 1.01 8.83
C SER A 295 -30.70 1.81 9.36
N SER A 296 -31.89 1.20 9.43
CA SER A 296 -33.09 1.85 10.00
C SER A 296 -32.96 2.10 11.50
N SER A 297 -32.33 1.18 12.24
CA SER A 297 -32.06 1.32 13.68
C SER A 297 -30.93 2.32 13.93
N LEU A 298 -29.82 2.22 13.18
CA LEU A 298 -28.71 3.17 13.28
C LEU A 298 -29.15 4.60 12.99
N ARG A 299 -30.11 4.78 12.07
CA ARG A 299 -30.70 6.09 11.78
C ARG A 299 -31.44 6.69 12.97
N ILE A 300 -32.24 5.89 13.70
CA ILE A 300 -32.94 6.35 14.90
C ILE A 300 -31.96 6.81 15.97
N LEU A 301 -30.89 6.02 16.19
CA LEU A 301 -29.83 6.36 17.14
C LEU A 301 -29.16 7.68 16.76
N TYR A 302 -28.71 7.80 15.50
CA TYR A 302 -27.99 8.96 15.02
C TYR A 302 -28.84 10.23 15.00
N ASP A 303 -30.11 10.15 14.60
CA ASP A 303 -31.00 11.31 14.61
C ASP A 303 -31.15 11.86 16.04
N ALA A 304 -31.24 11.00 17.07
CA ALA A 304 -31.27 11.43 18.46
C ALA A 304 -29.93 12.02 18.95
N MET A 305 -28.80 11.40 18.59
CA MET A 305 -27.46 11.94 18.88
C MET A 305 -27.30 13.34 18.27
N TRP A 306 -27.65 13.48 16.98
CA TRP A 306 -27.57 14.73 16.23
C TRP A 306 -28.53 15.80 16.75
N MET A 307 -29.72 15.43 17.24
CA MET A 307 -30.63 16.40 17.86
C MET A 307 -30.05 17.03 19.15
N GLY A 308 -29.18 16.30 19.86
CA GLY A 308 -28.46 16.82 21.03
C GLY A 308 -27.29 17.74 20.62
N ASP A 309 -26.22 17.16 20.09
CA ASP A 309 -24.94 17.87 19.84
C ASP A 309 -24.71 18.28 18.38
N GLY A 310 -25.67 17.98 17.50
CA GLY A 310 -25.56 18.25 16.08
C GLY A 310 -26.05 19.64 15.67
N HIS A 311 -25.58 20.08 14.51
CA HIS A 311 -26.09 21.25 13.81
C HIS A 311 -26.01 21.05 12.29
N SER A 312 -26.73 21.88 11.54
CA SER A 312 -26.68 21.91 10.08
C SER A 312 -25.96 23.14 9.58
N THR A 313 -25.19 23.00 8.51
CA THR A 313 -24.71 24.15 7.74
C THR A 313 -25.86 24.83 7.00
N ALA A 314 -25.63 26.03 6.46
CA ALA A 314 -26.60 26.74 5.63
C ALA A 314 -27.09 25.92 4.42
N HIS A 315 -26.28 25.00 3.91
CA HIS A 315 -26.61 24.11 2.78
C HIS A 315 -27.22 22.77 3.22
N GLY A 316 -27.55 22.62 4.51
CA GLY A 316 -28.17 21.42 5.06
C GLY A 316 -27.23 20.24 5.19
N THR A 317 -25.92 20.45 5.31
CA THR A 317 -24.97 19.40 5.71
C THR A 317 -25.02 19.25 7.22
N ARG A 318 -25.27 18.04 7.71
CA ARG A 318 -25.26 17.75 9.14
C ARG A 318 -23.82 17.58 9.65
N ILE A 319 -23.58 18.13 10.83
CA ILE A 319 -22.34 18.02 11.57
C ILE A 319 -22.69 17.54 12.98
N TYR A 320 -22.00 16.51 13.45
CA TYR A 320 -22.04 16.04 14.84
C TYR A 320 -20.74 16.42 15.54
N ASN A 321 -20.82 16.77 16.83
CA ASN A 321 -19.67 17.26 17.59
C ASN A 321 -19.47 16.43 18.84
N THR A 322 -18.22 16.18 19.22
CA THR A 322 -17.90 15.49 20.46
C THR A 322 -16.50 15.79 20.95
N VAL A 323 -16.26 15.61 22.24
CA VAL A 323 -14.92 15.63 22.87
C VAL A 323 -14.35 14.22 23.09
N SER A 324 -15.12 13.18 22.76
CA SER A 324 -14.64 11.79 22.81
C SER A 324 -14.12 11.37 21.45
N GLU A 325 -12.83 11.07 21.38
CA GLU A 325 -12.20 10.54 20.18
C GLU A 325 -12.84 9.22 19.74
N ARG A 326 -13.09 8.31 20.69
CA ARG A 326 -13.72 7.03 20.39
C ARG A 326 -15.13 7.22 19.85
N LEU A 327 -15.93 8.14 20.42
CA LEU A 327 -17.25 8.43 19.88
C LEU A 327 -17.17 9.06 18.49
N ALA A 328 -16.17 9.91 18.21
CA ALA A 328 -15.99 10.49 16.89
C ALA A 328 -15.77 9.39 15.82
N ASP A 329 -14.91 8.41 16.13
CA ASP A 329 -14.67 7.25 15.28
C ASP A 329 -15.92 6.37 15.14
N ASP A 330 -16.62 6.11 16.24
CA ASP A 330 -17.86 5.33 16.23
C ASP A 330 -18.95 6.01 15.40
N VAL A 331 -19.07 7.35 15.44
CA VAL A 331 -20.04 8.09 14.63
C VAL A 331 -19.66 8.06 13.14
N GLN A 332 -18.37 8.14 12.81
CA GLN A 332 -17.93 7.97 11.41
C GLN A 332 -18.25 6.56 10.90
N GLU A 333 -17.96 5.52 11.68
CA GLU A 333 -18.34 4.13 11.35
C GLU A 333 -19.86 3.98 11.21
N LEU A 334 -20.65 4.53 12.14
CA LEU A 334 -22.11 4.48 12.12
C LEU A 334 -22.67 5.11 10.84
N LEU A 335 -22.13 6.26 10.43
CA LEU A 335 -22.52 6.94 9.19
C LEU A 335 -22.20 6.07 7.98
N ILE A 336 -21.00 5.50 7.93
CA ILE A 336 -20.56 4.60 6.85
C ILE A 336 -21.46 3.37 6.75
N ARG A 337 -21.85 2.78 7.89
CA ARG A 337 -22.79 1.65 7.93
C ARG A 337 -24.18 2.00 7.40
N MET A 338 -24.58 3.27 7.46
CA MET A 338 -25.79 3.78 6.83
C MET A 338 -25.60 4.19 5.36
N GLY A 339 -24.43 3.95 4.76
CA GLY A 339 -24.09 4.39 3.40
C GLY A 339 -23.78 5.88 3.28
N ILE A 340 -23.45 6.54 4.41
CA ILE A 340 -23.14 7.97 4.47
C ILE A 340 -21.64 8.15 4.76
N ALA A 341 -20.92 8.79 3.84
CA ALA A 341 -19.53 9.15 4.07
C ALA A 341 -19.41 10.32 5.06
N ALA A 342 -18.34 10.35 5.85
CA ALA A 342 -18.06 11.47 6.76
C ALA A 342 -16.56 11.67 6.97
N SER A 343 -16.11 12.92 7.09
CA SER A 343 -14.74 13.24 7.54
C SER A 343 -14.77 13.75 8.97
N ILE A 344 -13.74 13.39 9.75
CA ILE A 344 -13.54 13.95 11.09
C ILE A 344 -12.47 15.03 11.02
N TYR A 345 -12.79 16.21 11.52
CA TYR A 345 -11.84 17.30 11.76
C TYR A 345 -11.68 17.49 13.26
N SER A 346 -10.51 17.95 13.71
CA SER A 346 -10.28 18.24 15.11
C SER A 346 -9.50 19.54 15.28
N TYR A 347 -9.87 20.34 16.28
CA TYR A 347 -9.08 21.48 16.73
C TYR A 347 -9.00 21.51 18.26
N PRO A 348 -7.98 22.17 18.85
CA PRO A 348 -7.89 22.32 20.29
C PRO A 348 -8.92 23.34 20.79
N LEU A 349 -9.82 22.92 21.67
CA LEU A 349 -10.73 23.77 22.43
C LEU A 349 -10.35 23.67 23.92
N ASN A 350 -9.96 24.77 24.54
CA ASN A 350 -9.51 24.82 25.93
C ASN A 350 -8.40 23.77 26.24
N GLY A 351 -7.45 23.60 25.32
CA GLY A 351 -6.33 22.66 25.48
C GLY A 351 -6.69 21.18 25.23
N HIS A 352 -7.91 20.86 24.82
CA HIS A 352 -8.36 19.50 24.53
C HIS A 352 -8.89 19.36 23.10
N PRO A 353 -8.73 18.20 22.44
CA PRO A 353 -9.26 18.00 21.10
C PRO A 353 -10.79 18.03 21.11
N TYR A 354 -11.35 18.77 20.16
CA TYR A 354 -12.79 18.82 19.88
C TYR A 354 -13.02 18.36 18.43
N TYR A 355 -13.87 17.36 18.25
CA TYR A 355 -14.05 16.64 16.99
C TYR A 355 -15.34 17.05 16.28
N PHE A 356 -15.24 17.31 14.97
CA PHE A 356 -16.34 17.62 14.06
C PHE A 356 -16.47 16.50 13.05
N ILE A 357 -17.58 15.79 13.10
CA ILE A 357 -17.91 14.74 12.14
C ILE A 357 -18.86 15.34 11.13
N ARG A 358 -18.35 15.61 9.93
CA ARG A 358 -19.09 16.27 8.85
C ARG A 358 -19.53 15.25 7.81
N GLU A 359 -20.84 15.13 7.60
CA GLU A 359 -21.40 14.32 6.53
C GLU A 359 -20.93 14.82 5.16
N LEU A 360 -20.62 13.87 4.27
CA LEU A 360 -20.26 14.12 2.89
C LEU A 360 -21.34 13.56 1.97
N ARG A 361 -21.68 14.34 0.94
CA ARG A 361 -22.61 13.88 -0.10
C ARG A 361 -21.81 13.27 -1.24
N GLU A 362 -22.22 12.09 -1.70
CA GLU A 362 -21.58 11.42 -2.83
C GLU A 362 -21.66 12.27 -4.12
N ARG A 363 -22.71 13.06 -4.33
CA ARG A 363 -22.76 14.05 -5.44
C ARG A 363 -21.65 15.11 -5.38
N GLY A 364 -21.03 15.32 -4.22
CA GLY A 364 -19.87 16.17 -3.99
C GLY A 364 -18.62 15.38 -3.62
N ALA A 365 -18.51 14.14 -4.08
CA ALA A 365 -17.34 13.29 -3.83
C ALA A 365 -16.05 13.98 -4.32
N PRO A 366 -14.93 13.74 -3.63
CA PRO A 366 -13.69 14.45 -3.88
C PRO A 366 -13.11 14.17 -5.26
N VAL A 367 -12.81 15.23 -5.98
CA VAL A 367 -12.03 15.20 -7.23
C VAL A 367 -10.62 15.67 -6.93
N THR A 368 -9.66 14.80 -7.10
CA THR A 368 -8.24 15.13 -6.97
C THR A 368 -7.67 15.57 -8.31
N TYR A 369 -6.74 16.53 -8.28
CA TYR A 369 -6.00 17.04 -9.44
C TYR A 369 -4.51 16.83 -9.20
N ALA A 370 -3.68 17.08 -10.22
CA ALA A 370 -2.22 17.01 -10.12
C ALA A 370 -1.66 17.73 -8.87
N LYS A 371 -2.17 18.93 -8.56
CA LYS A 371 -1.73 19.74 -7.40
C LYS A 371 -1.96 19.08 -6.03
N HIS A 372 -2.83 18.07 -5.95
CA HIS A 372 -3.13 17.34 -4.72
C HIS A 372 -2.22 16.11 -4.56
N ARG A 373 -1.29 15.86 -5.49
CA ARG A 373 -0.46 14.65 -5.54
C ARG A 373 1.00 15.01 -5.48
N ARG A 374 1.78 14.26 -4.71
CA ARG A 374 3.21 14.49 -4.54
C ARG A 374 3.93 13.17 -4.32
N TRP A 375 5.00 12.92 -5.04
CA TRP A 375 5.93 11.84 -4.72
C TRP A 375 6.80 12.25 -3.54
N VAL A 376 6.87 11.39 -2.54
CA VAL A 376 7.66 11.61 -1.32
C VAL A 376 8.57 10.41 -1.12
N ARG A 377 9.86 10.68 -0.82
CA ARG A 377 10.79 9.64 -0.43
C ARG A 377 10.34 9.05 0.90
N TYR A 378 10.28 7.72 0.97
CA TYR A 378 9.83 6.99 2.13
C TYR A 378 10.78 5.83 2.44
N GLU A 379 11.02 5.63 3.72
CA GLU A 379 11.76 4.49 4.26
C GLU A 379 11.07 4.04 5.55
N GLY A 380 10.60 2.80 5.56
CA GLY A 380 9.91 2.21 6.70
C GLY A 380 8.92 1.12 6.28
N PRO A 381 8.10 0.63 7.22
CA PRO A 381 7.18 -0.46 6.93
C PRO A 381 6.01 0.03 6.07
N VAL A 382 5.51 -0.84 5.19
CA VAL A 382 4.25 -0.69 4.47
C VAL A 382 3.38 -1.91 4.72
N TRP A 383 2.06 -1.75 4.56
CA TRP A 383 1.10 -2.80 4.84
C TRP A 383 -0.12 -2.75 3.93
N CYS A 384 -0.82 -3.87 3.79
CA CYS A 384 -2.10 -3.91 3.11
C CYS A 384 -2.91 -5.09 3.65
N VAL A 385 -4.14 -5.21 3.16
CA VAL A 385 -4.90 -6.44 3.32
C VAL A 385 -5.30 -6.98 1.96
N SER A 386 -5.72 -8.24 1.95
CA SER A 386 -6.37 -8.85 0.82
C SER A 386 -7.72 -9.42 1.26
N THR A 387 -8.73 -9.16 0.45
CA THR A 387 -10.15 -9.45 0.70
C THR A 387 -10.82 -9.88 -0.59
N GLU A 388 -11.98 -10.52 -0.47
CA GLU A 388 -12.72 -11.09 -1.59
C GLU A 388 -13.03 -10.05 -2.68
N ASN A 389 -13.69 -8.98 -2.26
CA ASN A 389 -14.15 -7.91 -3.13
C ASN A 389 -13.06 -6.97 -3.64
N GLY A 390 -11.77 -7.18 -3.34
CA GLY A 390 -10.68 -6.46 -3.99
C GLY A 390 -10.61 -4.93 -3.78
N ILE A 391 -11.59 -4.35 -3.08
CA ILE A 391 -11.74 -2.93 -2.73
C ILE A 391 -12.08 -2.88 -1.25
N ILE A 392 -11.36 -2.04 -0.52
CA ILE A 392 -11.41 -1.90 0.92
C ILE A 392 -11.65 -0.44 1.29
N LEU A 393 -12.25 -0.23 2.46
CA LEU A 393 -12.42 1.12 3.01
C LEU A 393 -11.26 1.46 3.94
N VAL A 394 -10.42 2.38 3.49
CA VAL A 394 -9.29 2.90 4.27
C VAL A 394 -9.51 4.36 4.64
N ARG A 395 -8.82 4.83 5.68
CA ARG A 395 -8.73 6.25 5.98
C ARG A 395 -7.30 6.61 6.36
N ARG A 396 -6.85 7.79 5.95
CA ARG A 396 -5.69 8.45 6.53
C ARG A 396 -6.10 9.85 6.97
N ASN A 397 -5.56 10.33 8.09
CA ASN A 397 -5.93 11.64 8.65
C ASN A 397 -7.47 11.77 8.83
N ARG A 398 -8.13 10.67 9.22
CA ARG A 398 -9.58 10.54 9.42
C ARG A 398 -10.46 10.86 8.19
N LYS A 399 -9.91 10.75 6.98
CA LYS A 399 -10.61 10.95 5.69
C LYS A 399 -10.82 9.58 5.00
N PRO A 400 -12.02 8.99 5.07
CA PRO A 400 -12.29 7.66 4.54
C PRO A 400 -12.47 7.68 3.02
N VAL A 401 -11.97 6.63 2.35
CA VAL A 401 -12.03 6.48 0.90
C VAL A 401 -11.98 5.00 0.52
N TRP A 402 -12.79 4.61 -0.47
CA TRP A 402 -12.74 3.27 -1.05
C TRP A 402 -11.52 3.18 -1.97
N CYS A 403 -10.68 2.19 -1.76
CA CYS A 403 -9.43 2.02 -2.49
C CYS A 403 -9.17 0.54 -2.80
N GLY A 404 -8.34 0.26 -3.80
CA GLY A 404 -7.98 -1.12 -4.12
C GLY A 404 -7.13 -1.76 -3.02
N ASN A 405 -7.28 -3.07 -2.86
CA ASN A 405 -6.43 -3.88 -1.98
C ASN A 405 -5.30 -4.57 -2.77
N CYS A 406 -4.38 -5.28 -2.11
CA CYS A 406 -3.29 -6.00 -2.77
C CYS A 406 -3.79 -7.23 -3.55
N TYR A 407 -3.23 -7.50 -4.75
CA TYR A 407 -3.54 -8.70 -5.52
C TYR A 407 -2.80 -9.93 -4.97
N GLU A 408 -3.54 -10.81 -4.30
CA GLU A 408 -3.26 -12.25 -4.24
C GLU A 408 -3.60 -12.94 -5.59
N SER A 409 -3.13 -12.43 -6.73
CA SER A 409 -3.31 -13.07 -8.05
C SER A 409 -2.44 -14.33 -8.25
N TYR A 410 -2.36 -15.23 -7.27
CA TYR A 410 -1.67 -16.53 -7.38
C TYR A 410 -2.64 -17.66 -7.81
N GLU A 411 -3.93 -17.53 -7.50
CA GLU A 411 -4.99 -18.44 -7.99
C GLU A 411 -6.36 -17.74 -8.08
N PRO A 412 -7.26 -18.19 -8.99
CA PRO A 412 -8.64 -17.73 -9.00
C PRO A 412 -9.34 -18.09 -7.69
N GLY A 413 -10.13 -17.17 -7.13
CA GLY A 413 -10.84 -17.40 -5.85
C GLY A 413 -10.02 -17.07 -4.59
N LEU A 414 -8.70 -16.90 -4.69
CA LEU A 414 -7.87 -16.35 -3.62
C LEU A 414 -8.05 -14.83 -3.49
N ASN A 415 -8.12 -14.16 -4.65
CA ASN A 415 -8.84 -12.90 -4.79
C ASN A 415 -10.07 -13.16 -5.70
N PRO A 416 -11.28 -13.22 -5.17
CA PRO A 416 -12.51 -13.55 -5.92
C PRO A 416 -13.03 -12.47 -6.89
N ASN A 417 -12.41 -11.29 -6.98
CA ASN A 417 -12.52 -10.47 -8.20
C ASN A 417 -11.62 -10.94 -9.35
N VAL A 418 -10.67 -11.83 -9.06
CA VAL A 418 -9.85 -12.51 -10.07
C VAL A 418 -10.61 -13.74 -10.53
N LYS A 419 -11.53 -13.50 -11.47
CA LYS A 419 -12.29 -14.55 -12.17
C LYS A 419 -11.42 -15.40 -13.11
N LYS A 420 -10.25 -14.88 -13.45
CA LYS A 420 -9.24 -15.51 -14.30
C LYS A 420 -7.87 -14.99 -13.90
N ILE A 421 -6.96 -15.88 -13.50
CA ILE A 421 -5.53 -15.55 -13.43
C ILE A 421 -4.92 -15.76 -14.80
N ARG A 422 -3.75 -15.15 -15.03
CA ARG A 422 -2.89 -15.59 -16.12
C ARG A 422 -2.16 -16.85 -15.65
N GLU A 423 -2.48 -17.97 -16.28
CA GLU A 423 -2.00 -19.28 -15.84
C GLU A 423 -0.58 -19.54 -16.31
N SER A 424 -0.17 -18.93 -17.42
CA SER A 424 1.18 -19.03 -17.97
C SER A 424 2.00 -17.78 -17.68
N ALA A 425 3.30 -17.97 -17.43
CA ALA A 425 4.27 -16.87 -17.35
C ALA A 425 4.30 -16.05 -18.66
N ALA A 426 4.11 -16.71 -19.81
CA ALA A 426 4.04 -16.07 -21.13
C ALA A 426 2.93 -15.00 -21.19
N ASP A 427 1.73 -15.32 -20.74
CA ASP A 427 0.60 -14.38 -20.74
C ASP A 427 0.83 -13.22 -19.76
N TYR A 428 1.41 -13.53 -18.59
CA TYR A 428 1.72 -12.54 -17.57
C TYR A 428 2.71 -11.50 -18.10
N PHE A 429 3.88 -11.94 -18.56
CA PHE A 429 4.92 -11.06 -19.09
C PHE A 429 4.51 -10.38 -20.40
N GLY A 430 3.77 -11.08 -21.28
CA GLY A 430 3.19 -10.45 -22.46
C GLY A 430 2.31 -9.25 -22.11
N ASN A 431 1.50 -9.36 -21.05
CA ASN A 431 0.72 -8.23 -20.56
C ASN A 431 1.58 -7.14 -19.88
N VAL A 432 2.55 -7.50 -19.03
CA VAL A 432 3.47 -6.55 -18.38
C VAL A 432 4.22 -5.71 -19.43
N ILE A 433 4.79 -6.36 -20.43
CA ILE A 433 5.49 -5.72 -21.56
C ILE A 433 4.51 -4.85 -22.36
N SER A 434 3.28 -5.36 -22.63
CA SER A 434 2.27 -4.61 -23.39
C SER A 434 1.88 -3.26 -22.76
N ARG A 435 1.94 -3.19 -21.42
CA ARG A 435 1.56 -2.01 -20.63
C ARG A 435 2.75 -1.07 -20.36
N GLY A 436 3.97 -1.53 -20.60
CA GLY A 436 5.20 -0.76 -20.37
C GLY A 436 5.66 -0.74 -18.91
N ASP A 437 5.24 -1.72 -18.10
CA ASP A 437 5.58 -1.82 -16.67
C ASP A 437 7.01 -2.36 -16.47
N GLY A 438 7.99 -1.45 -16.51
CA GLY A 438 9.40 -1.80 -16.48
C GLY A 438 10.00 -2.03 -15.09
N SER A 439 9.39 -1.55 -14.00
CA SER A 439 9.98 -1.60 -12.66
C SER A 439 10.07 -3.03 -12.12
N LEU A 440 9.11 -3.90 -12.45
CA LEU A 440 9.16 -5.32 -12.08
C LEU A 440 10.41 -6.03 -12.62
N LEU A 441 10.91 -5.59 -13.78
CA LEU A 441 12.08 -6.16 -14.44
C LEU A 441 13.41 -5.80 -13.72
N GLU A 442 13.36 -4.94 -12.70
CA GLU A 442 14.56 -4.54 -11.95
C GLU A 442 14.97 -5.57 -10.88
N HIS A 443 14.08 -6.49 -10.51
CA HIS A 443 14.34 -7.53 -9.51
C HIS A 443 15.22 -8.67 -10.03
N GLY A 444 15.13 -8.99 -11.32
CA GLY A 444 15.96 -10.02 -11.96
C GLY A 444 17.24 -9.44 -12.53
N TRP A 445 18.38 -10.00 -12.14
CA TRP A 445 19.72 -9.60 -12.56
C TRP A 445 20.42 -10.70 -13.34
N VAL A 446 21.27 -10.30 -14.28
CA VAL A 446 22.15 -11.19 -15.05
C VAL A 446 23.55 -10.63 -15.04
N SER A 447 24.55 -11.50 -14.93
CA SER A 447 25.97 -11.16 -14.93
C SER A 447 26.68 -11.79 -16.12
N PHE A 448 27.48 -11.00 -16.82
CA PHE A 448 28.21 -11.40 -18.02
C PHE A 448 29.71 -11.19 -17.83
N ALA A 449 30.51 -12.17 -18.24
CA ALA A 449 31.91 -11.97 -18.55
C ALA A 449 32.03 -11.52 -20.00
N ILE A 450 32.47 -10.29 -20.20
CA ILE A 450 32.75 -9.69 -21.50
C ILE A 450 34.27 -9.72 -21.67
N LEU A 451 34.74 -10.57 -22.56
CA LEU A 451 36.15 -10.90 -22.74
C LEU A 451 36.65 -10.38 -24.08
N ASN A 452 37.95 -10.06 -24.15
CA ASN A 452 38.63 -9.65 -25.37
C ASN A 452 37.97 -8.43 -26.06
N THR A 453 37.50 -7.47 -25.28
CA THR A 453 36.84 -6.24 -25.76
C THR A 453 37.75 -5.04 -25.55
N SER A 454 37.83 -4.15 -26.54
CA SER A 454 38.71 -2.99 -26.47
C SER A 454 38.38 -2.04 -25.31
N ARG A 455 39.38 -1.27 -24.86
CA ARG A 455 39.14 -0.19 -23.88
C ARG A 455 38.17 0.87 -24.42
N VAL A 456 38.15 1.11 -25.75
CA VAL A 456 37.14 1.96 -26.43
C VAL A 456 35.73 1.50 -26.08
N THR A 457 35.40 0.24 -26.37
CA THR A 457 34.07 -0.32 -26.12
C THR A 457 33.74 -0.40 -24.62
N THR A 458 34.70 -0.80 -23.78
CA THR A 458 34.43 -0.80 -22.33
C THR A 458 34.10 0.59 -21.80
N HIS A 459 34.69 1.65 -22.35
CA HIS A 459 34.44 3.02 -21.94
C HIS A 459 33.03 3.49 -22.34
N GLU A 460 32.45 2.93 -23.40
CA GLU A 460 31.04 3.13 -23.75
C GLU A 460 30.09 2.32 -22.86
N ILE A 461 30.43 1.07 -22.55
CA ILE A 461 29.62 0.20 -21.69
C ILE A 461 29.44 0.82 -20.30
N VAL A 462 30.51 1.36 -19.70
CA VAL A 462 30.45 1.94 -18.35
C VAL A 462 29.63 3.24 -18.25
N ARG A 463 29.16 3.79 -19.38
CA ARG A 463 28.25 4.95 -19.40
C ARG A 463 26.81 4.58 -18.99
N HIS A 464 26.48 3.29 -19.05
CA HIS A 464 25.19 2.74 -18.62
C HIS A 464 25.21 2.51 -17.11
N ARG A 465 24.65 3.47 -16.36
CA ARG A 465 24.82 3.59 -14.90
C ARG A 465 23.69 2.99 -14.07
N VAL A 466 22.45 3.12 -14.55
CA VAL A 466 21.27 2.71 -13.78
C VAL A 466 21.10 1.21 -13.91
N GLY A 467 20.95 0.51 -12.78
CA GLY A 467 20.70 -0.93 -12.77
C GLY A 467 21.87 -1.76 -13.29
N THR A 468 23.12 -1.29 -13.13
CA THR A 468 24.34 -2.02 -13.52
C THR A 468 25.35 -2.15 -12.39
N ALA A 469 26.22 -3.16 -12.46
CA ALA A 469 27.41 -3.31 -11.64
C ALA A 469 28.60 -3.74 -12.52
N ILE A 470 29.79 -3.19 -12.26
CA ILE A 470 30.91 -3.29 -13.19
C ILE A 470 32.20 -3.60 -12.42
N SER A 471 32.93 -4.63 -12.86
CA SER A 471 34.29 -4.91 -12.42
C SER A 471 35.16 -5.14 -13.65
N GLN A 472 36.24 -4.37 -13.80
CA GLN A 472 37.07 -4.41 -14.99
C GLN A 472 38.51 -4.74 -14.64
N GLU A 473 39.16 -5.52 -15.51
CA GLU A 473 40.59 -5.79 -15.42
C GLU A 473 41.38 -4.47 -15.35
N SER A 474 42.21 -4.35 -14.31
CA SER A 474 42.92 -3.11 -14.04
C SER A 474 44.32 -3.12 -14.63
N LEU A 475 44.52 -2.36 -15.71
CA LEU A 475 45.85 -2.11 -16.27
C LEU A 475 46.78 -1.29 -15.33
N ARG A 476 46.32 -0.89 -14.14
CA ARG A 476 47.20 -0.36 -13.08
C ARG A 476 47.91 -1.48 -12.31
N TYR A 477 47.36 -2.69 -12.35
CA TYR A 477 47.85 -3.87 -11.62
C TYR A 477 48.38 -4.94 -12.56
N VAL A 478 47.70 -5.17 -13.69
CA VAL A 478 48.06 -6.19 -14.67
C VAL A 478 49.06 -5.61 -15.66
N ARG A 479 50.22 -6.26 -15.78
CA ARG A 479 51.16 -6.07 -16.89
C ARG A 479 50.73 -7.03 -18.02
N PRO A 480 50.27 -6.53 -19.18
CA PRO A 480 49.79 -7.39 -20.26
C PRO A 480 50.96 -8.21 -20.81
N ARG A 481 50.80 -9.53 -20.97
CA ARG A 481 51.83 -10.43 -21.54
C ARG A 481 51.96 -10.31 -23.05
N ASP A 482 50.85 -9.99 -23.70
CA ASP A 482 50.68 -9.76 -25.13
C ASP A 482 49.66 -8.63 -25.33
N ILE A 483 49.80 -7.84 -26.40
CA ILE A 483 48.75 -6.91 -26.80
C ILE A 483 47.70 -7.69 -27.60
N ARG A 484 46.56 -7.95 -26.96
CA ARG A 484 45.35 -8.44 -27.63
C ARG A 484 44.62 -7.27 -28.28
N PHE A 485 44.23 -7.39 -29.54
CA PHE A 485 43.63 -6.30 -30.31
C PHE A 485 42.64 -6.83 -31.36
N TRP A 486 41.53 -6.13 -31.55
CA TRP A 486 40.59 -6.38 -32.65
C TRP A 486 40.85 -5.39 -33.78
N ILE A 487 41.07 -5.89 -35.00
CA ILE A 487 41.20 -5.06 -36.20
C ILE A 487 39.81 -4.99 -36.85
N PRO A 488 39.23 -3.78 -37.04
CA PRO A 488 37.90 -3.63 -37.63
C PRO A 488 37.81 -4.18 -39.05
N ASP A 489 36.72 -4.92 -39.32
CA ASP A 489 36.49 -5.58 -40.61
C ASP A 489 36.21 -4.60 -41.76
N GLU A 490 35.88 -3.34 -41.45
CA GLU A 490 35.60 -2.29 -42.43
C GLU A 490 36.86 -1.74 -43.11
N LEU A 491 38.04 -2.04 -42.54
CA LEU A 491 39.31 -1.59 -43.08
C LEU A 491 39.68 -2.40 -44.33
N THR A 492 40.25 -1.74 -45.33
CA THR A 492 40.88 -2.44 -46.44
C THR A 492 42.07 -3.28 -45.94
N ASN A 493 42.52 -4.26 -46.74
CA ASN A 493 43.69 -5.09 -46.39
C ASN A 493 44.93 -4.22 -46.10
N GLU A 494 45.14 -3.14 -46.85
CA GLU A 494 46.26 -2.21 -46.65
C GLU A 494 46.13 -1.43 -45.33
N GLN A 495 44.94 -0.91 -45.04
CA GLN A 495 44.67 -0.19 -43.79
C GLN A 495 44.81 -1.12 -42.57
N SER A 496 44.30 -2.35 -42.66
CA SER A 496 44.40 -3.38 -41.63
C SER A 496 45.86 -3.72 -41.32
N GLU A 497 46.70 -3.86 -42.35
CA GLU A 497 48.11 -4.14 -42.19
C GLU A 497 48.89 -2.96 -41.59
N SER A 498 48.55 -1.73 -42.02
CA SER A 498 49.11 -0.51 -41.42
C SER A 498 48.78 -0.39 -39.93
N MET A 499 47.52 -0.65 -39.56
CA MET A 499 47.09 -0.67 -38.16
C MET A 499 47.82 -1.74 -37.35
N ARG A 500 47.95 -2.96 -37.88
CA ARG A 500 48.71 -4.05 -37.23
C ARG A 500 50.14 -3.63 -36.92
N LYS A 501 50.85 -3.07 -37.92
CA LYS A 501 52.25 -2.60 -37.76
C LYS A 501 52.37 -1.52 -36.68
N ALA A 502 51.42 -0.59 -36.61
CA ALA A 502 51.40 0.44 -35.59
C ALA A 502 51.23 -0.15 -34.18
N VAL A 503 50.28 -1.09 -34.00
CA VAL A 503 50.04 -1.76 -32.71
C VAL A 503 51.24 -2.59 -32.27
N GLU A 504 51.87 -3.33 -33.19
CA GLU A 504 53.09 -4.07 -32.91
C GLU A 504 54.27 -3.14 -32.57
N GLY A 505 54.33 -1.96 -33.18
CA GLY A 505 55.28 -0.90 -32.81
C GLY A 505 55.09 -0.44 -31.38
N SER A 506 53.84 -0.17 -30.97
CA SER A 506 53.51 0.18 -29.59
C SER A 506 53.82 -0.95 -28.61
N GLU A 507 53.60 -2.21 -28.99
CA GLU A 507 53.97 -3.37 -28.17
C GLU A 507 55.49 -3.42 -27.93
N ARG A 508 56.29 -3.27 -28.99
CA ARG A 508 57.76 -3.23 -28.88
C ARG A 508 58.21 -2.11 -27.95
N ALA A 509 57.70 -0.89 -28.14
CA ALA A 509 58.01 0.25 -27.29
C ALA A 509 57.64 0.00 -25.82
N TYR A 510 56.51 -0.67 -25.56
CA TYR A 510 56.11 -1.04 -24.20
C TYR A 510 57.05 -2.05 -23.56
N ARG A 511 57.46 -3.10 -24.28
CA ARG A 511 58.42 -4.09 -23.77
C ARG A 511 59.77 -3.46 -23.46
N GLU A 512 60.27 -2.61 -24.33
CA GLU A 512 61.51 -1.88 -24.11
C GLU A 512 61.47 -1.00 -22.85
N LEU A 513 60.32 -0.39 -22.52
CA LEU A 513 60.17 0.34 -21.26
C LEU A 513 60.04 -0.60 -20.05
N GLU A 514 59.33 -1.70 -20.21
CA GLU A 514 59.10 -2.69 -19.16
C GLU A 514 60.40 -3.39 -18.72
N GLU A 515 61.27 -3.72 -19.67
CA GLU A 515 62.57 -4.37 -19.45
C GLU A 515 63.58 -3.47 -18.72
N ARG A 516 63.41 -2.15 -18.79
CA ARG A 516 64.27 -1.17 -18.09
C ARG A 516 63.90 -0.98 -16.61
N VAL A 517 62.88 -1.67 -16.13
CA VAL A 517 62.44 -1.62 -14.73
C VAL A 517 62.80 -2.94 -14.05
N ASP A 518 63.58 -2.87 -12.98
CA ASP A 518 63.84 -4.02 -12.12
C ASP A 518 62.62 -4.29 -11.23
N TRP A 519 61.69 -5.11 -11.74
CA TRP A 519 60.43 -5.35 -11.05
C TRP A 519 60.60 -6.11 -9.74
N ASP A 520 61.56 -7.03 -9.63
CA ASP A 520 61.63 -7.93 -8.48
C ASP A 520 62.09 -7.22 -7.20
N SER A 521 62.86 -6.14 -7.32
CA SER A 521 63.31 -5.31 -6.19
C SER A 521 62.26 -4.30 -5.68
N LEU A 522 61.18 -4.07 -6.44
CA LEU A 522 60.21 -3.00 -6.11
C LEU A 522 59.08 -3.46 -5.18
N PRO A 523 58.68 -2.62 -4.20
CA PRO A 523 57.47 -2.84 -3.41
C PRO A 523 56.21 -2.69 -4.27
N MET A 524 55.11 -3.31 -3.84
CA MET A 524 53.88 -3.37 -4.64
C MET A 524 53.31 -2.00 -5.02
N ASP A 525 53.41 -0.99 -4.16
CA ASP A 525 52.92 0.35 -4.50
C ASP A 525 53.76 1.05 -5.57
N ALA A 526 55.08 0.82 -5.59
CA ALA A 526 55.95 1.32 -6.66
C ALA A 526 55.62 0.61 -7.97
N LYS A 527 55.41 -0.72 -7.94
CA LYS A 527 54.96 -1.50 -9.11
C LYS A 527 53.68 -0.90 -9.70
N LYS A 528 52.64 -0.66 -8.88
CA LYS A 528 51.37 -0.05 -9.34
C LYS A 528 51.56 1.33 -9.97
N ARG A 529 52.43 2.18 -9.41
CA ARG A 529 52.71 3.52 -9.95
C ARG A 529 53.37 3.42 -11.33
N LEU A 530 54.37 2.56 -11.47
CA LEU A 530 55.07 2.36 -12.74
C LEU A 530 54.20 1.68 -13.79
N THR A 531 53.46 0.61 -13.46
CA THR A 531 52.52 -0.02 -14.39
C THR A 531 51.46 0.99 -14.85
N SER A 532 50.93 1.82 -13.95
CA SER A 532 50.02 2.92 -14.33
C SER A 532 50.69 4.01 -15.17
N ALA A 533 52.00 4.21 -15.06
CA ALA A 533 52.77 5.14 -15.88
C ALA A 533 52.94 4.60 -17.30
N LEU A 534 53.50 3.39 -17.40
CA LEU A 534 53.86 2.74 -18.64
C LEU A 534 52.65 2.46 -19.53
N ARG A 535 51.48 2.11 -18.96
CA ARG A 535 50.28 1.81 -19.76
C ARG A 535 49.79 2.94 -20.67
N ARG A 536 50.26 4.19 -20.48
CA ARG A 536 49.84 5.36 -21.28
C ARG A 536 50.20 5.28 -22.76
N ILE A 537 51.17 4.44 -23.12
CA ILE A 537 51.55 4.22 -24.53
C ILE A 537 50.75 3.08 -25.17
N LEU A 538 50.01 2.30 -24.38
CA LEU A 538 49.17 1.24 -24.92
C LEU A 538 48.00 1.86 -25.68
N PRO A 539 47.63 1.32 -26.85
CA PRO A 539 46.55 1.88 -27.65
C PRO A 539 45.20 1.71 -26.94
N ASP A 540 44.26 2.64 -27.15
CA ASP A 540 42.88 2.53 -26.63
C ASP A 540 42.16 1.27 -27.15
N GLY A 541 42.55 0.78 -28.32
CA GLY A 541 42.02 -0.48 -28.87
C GLY A 541 42.49 -1.75 -28.14
N ILE A 542 43.36 -1.65 -27.12
CA ILE A 542 43.82 -2.82 -26.36
C ILE A 542 42.63 -3.57 -25.75
N ALA A 543 42.56 -4.86 -26.05
CA ALA A 543 41.52 -5.73 -25.54
C ALA A 543 41.74 -6.05 -24.06
N THR A 544 40.66 -5.96 -23.31
CA THR A 544 40.58 -6.24 -21.87
C THR A 544 39.33 -7.04 -21.57
N ASN A 545 39.13 -7.37 -20.30
CA ASN A 545 38.00 -8.14 -19.81
C ASN A 545 37.24 -7.33 -18.76
N LEU A 546 35.91 -7.41 -18.77
CA LEU A 546 35.06 -6.90 -17.68
C LEU A 546 33.97 -7.90 -17.30
N ILE A 547 33.63 -7.90 -16.02
CA ILE A 547 32.37 -8.42 -15.52
C ILE A 547 31.37 -7.28 -15.51
N TRP A 548 30.24 -7.50 -16.16
CA TRP A 548 29.15 -6.54 -16.23
C TRP A 548 27.85 -7.23 -15.85
N SER A 549 27.21 -6.73 -14.81
CA SER A 549 25.91 -7.21 -14.35
C SER A 549 24.87 -6.14 -14.58
N ALA A 550 23.65 -6.53 -14.96
CA ALA A 550 22.53 -5.61 -15.12
C ALA A 550 21.19 -6.28 -14.82
N ASN A 551 20.22 -5.48 -14.39
CA ASN A 551 18.84 -5.93 -14.28
C ASN A 551 18.15 -5.97 -15.66
N HIS A 552 17.04 -6.71 -15.78
CA HIS A 552 16.36 -6.90 -17.07
C HIS A 552 15.79 -5.61 -17.67
N ARG A 553 15.38 -4.63 -16.84
CA ARG A 553 14.93 -3.32 -17.33
C ARG A 553 16.06 -2.61 -18.08
N THR A 554 17.23 -2.54 -17.45
CA THR A 554 18.44 -1.95 -18.03
C THR A 554 18.90 -2.73 -19.25
N LEU A 555 18.93 -4.07 -19.19
CA LEU A 555 19.33 -4.90 -20.32
C LEU A 555 18.49 -4.60 -21.57
N ARG A 556 17.16 -4.54 -21.44
CA ARG A 556 16.28 -4.20 -22.56
C ARG A 556 16.64 -2.85 -23.19
N TRP A 557 16.86 -1.83 -22.36
CA TRP A 557 17.21 -0.49 -22.83
C TRP A 557 18.59 -0.44 -23.49
N VAL A 558 19.60 -1.06 -22.88
CA VAL A 558 20.96 -1.05 -23.43
C VAL A 558 21.05 -1.86 -24.72
N ILE A 559 20.38 -3.02 -24.80
CA ILE A 559 20.32 -3.80 -26.03
C ILE A 559 19.70 -2.97 -27.15
N GLU A 560 18.56 -2.31 -26.94
CA GLU A 560 17.96 -1.44 -27.95
C GLU A 560 18.95 -0.36 -28.42
N MET A 561 19.58 0.33 -27.47
CA MET A 561 20.48 1.45 -27.78
C MET A 561 21.77 1.01 -28.47
N ARG A 562 22.36 -0.12 -28.04
CA ARG A 562 23.72 -0.52 -28.45
C ARG A 562 23.74 -1.56 -29.56
N THR A 563 22.57 -2.00 -30.00
CA THR A 563 22.43 -2.78 -31.24
C THR A 563 21.86 -1.95 -32.38
N ASP A 564 21.57 -0.66 -32.15
CA ASP A 564 21.14 0.25 -33.22
C ASP A 564 22.21 0.33 -34.34
N PRO A 565 21.82 0.47 -35.63
CA PRO A 565 22.78 0.58 -36.74
C PRO A 565 23.75 1.77 -36.61
N SER A 566 23.39 2.80 -35.86
CA SER A 566 24.27 3.96 -35.60
C SER A 566 25.30 3.73 -34.48
N ALA A 567 25.18 2.65 -33.70
CA ALA A 567 26.16 2.30 -32.68
C ALA A 567 27.49 1.83 -33.31
N GLU A 568 28.57 1.95 -32.55
CA GLU A 568 29.87 1.42 -32.93
C GLU A 568 29.81 -0.12 -33.09
N VAL A 569 30.58 -0.66 -34.04
CA VAL A 569 30.49 -2.07 -34.46
C VAL A 569 30.87 -3.04 -33.34
N GLU A 570 31.96 -2.78 -32.61
CA GLU A 570 32.43 -3.64 -31.53
C GLU A 570 31.44 -3.70 -30.36
N ILE A 571 30.89 -2.56 -29.91
CA ILE A 571 29.86 -2.56 -28.86
C ILE A 571 28.60 -3.29 -29.35
N ARG A 572 28.27 -3.18 -30.63
CA ARG A 572 27.17 -3.94 -31.23
C ARG A 572 27.45 -5.44 -31.27
N MET A 573 28.67 -5.88 -31.56
CA MET A 573 29.07 -7.29 -31.45
C MET A 573 28.90 -7.83 -30.02
N VAL A 574 29.17 -7.01 -29.00
CA VAL A 574 28.97 -7.36 -27.58
C VAL A 574 27.48 -7.48 -27.26
N PHE A 575 26.69 -6.46 -27.57
CA PHE A 575 25.26 -6.46 -27.22
C PHE A 575 24.40 -7.38 -28.09
N ASN A 576 24.86 -7.74 -29.30
CA ASN A 576 24.27 -8.81 -30.09
C ASN A 576 24.33 -10.15 -29.33
N GLN A 577 25.50 -10.51 -28.79
CA GLN A 577 25.65 -11.73 -27.98
C GLN A 577 24.82 -11.67 -26.69
N ILE A 578 24.79 -10.52 -26.00
CA ILE A 578 23.95 -10.33 -24.80
C ILE A 578 22.47 -10.50 -25.15
N ALA A 579 22.01 -9.95 -26.27
CA ALA A 579 20.63 -10.05 -26.73
C ALA A 579 20.26 -11.50 -27.05
N GLU A 580 21.13 -12.24 -27.75
CA GLU A 580 20.91 -13.66 -28.04
C GLU A 580 20.79 -14.49 -26.77
N ILE A 581 21.67 -14.28 -25.78
CA ILE A 581 21.57 -14.92 -24.47
C ILE A 581 20.25 -14.56 -23.78
N CYS A 582 19.89 -13.27 -23.77
CA CYS A 582 18.71 -12.79 -23.07
C CYS A 582 17.40 -13.32 -23.68
N ILE A 583 17.30 -13.34 -25.01
CA ILE A 583 16.14 -13.85 -25.74
C ILE A 583 16.01 -15.37 -25.55
N ARG A 584 17.14 -16.09 -25.55
CA ARG A 584 17.15 -17.54 -25.32
C ARG A 584 16.76 -17.91 -23.89
N ASP A 585 17.37 -17.26 -22.90
CA ASP A 585 17.26 -17.65 -21.49
C ASP A 585 16.02 -17.05 -20.81
N TYR A 586 15.55 -15.87 -21.24
CA TYR A 586 14.40 -15.18 -20.64
C TYR A 586 13.35 -14.82 -21.71
N PRO A 587 12.82 -15.82 -22.43
CA PRO A 587 12.03 -15.60 -23.64
C PRO A 587 10.78 -14.77 -23.40
N TYR A 588 10.19 -14.82 -22.20
CA TYR A 588 9.00 -14.04 -21.89
C TYR A 588 9.32 -12.55 -21.76
N LEU A 589 10.44 -12.22 -21.11
CA LEU A 589 10.90 -10.85 -20.92
C LEU A 589 11.36 -10.16 -22.19
N TYR A 590 11.72 -10.89 -23.24
CA TYR A 590 12.24 -10.34 -24.50
C TYR A 590 11.39 -10.74 -25.71
N SER A 591 10.20 -11.31 -25.49
CA SER A 591 9.29 -11.80 -26.54
C SER A 591 8.84 -10.74 -27.56
N ASP A 592 8.92 -9.46 -27.20
CA ASP A 592 8.53 -8.33 -28.04
C ASP A 592 9.68 -7.76 -28.88
N PHE A 593 10.90 -8.31 -28.78
CA PHE A 593 12.05 -7.83 -29.54
C PHE A 593 11.94 -8.21 -31.02
N VAL A 594 12.06 -7.22 -31.89
CA VAL A 594 12.17 -7.40 -33.35
C VAL A 594 13.64 -7.33 -33.73
N THR A 595 14.08 -8.32 -34.48
CA THR A 595 15.48 -8.48 -34.89
C THR A 595 15.65 -8.09 -36.36
N THR A 596 16.76 -7.45 -36.71
CA THR A 596 17.12 -7.09 -38.10
C THR A 596 18.60 -7.34 -38.32
N GLU A 597 18.94 -8.14 -39.33
CA GLU A 597 20.33 -8.38 -39.75
C GLU A 597 20.95 -7.10 -40.32
N LEU A 598 22.22 -6.83 -40.00
CA LEU A 598 22.97 -5.69 -40.49
C LEU A 598 24.12 -6.12 -41.42
N PRO A 599 24.63 -5.20 -42.27
CA PRO A 599 25.69 -5.53 -43.23
C PRO A 599 27.00 -6.02 -42.60
N ASP A 600 27.25 -5.70 -41.33
CA ASP A 600 28.44 -6.09 -40.57
C ASP A 600 28.30 -7.49 -39.92
N GLY A 601 27.21 -8.21 -40.19
CA GLY A 601 26.94 -9.54 -39.62
C GLY A 601 26.42 -9.52 -38.18
N THR A 602 26.22 -8.33 -37.59
CA THR A 602 25.53 -8.17 -36.31
C THR A 602 24.03 -7.99 -36.53
N LYS A 603 23.25 -8.05 -35.44
CA LYS A 603 21.81 -7.81 -35.48
C LYS A 603 21.44 -6.59 -34.65
N SER A 604 20.46 -5.83 -35.15
CA SER A 604 19.75 -4.81 -34.40
C SER A 604 18.54 -5.41 -33.72
N TYR A 605 18.32 -5.04 -32.46
CA TYR A 605 17.18 -5.49 -31.66
C TYR A 605 16.37 -4.29 -31.19
N ARG A 606 15.07 -4.27 -31.50
CA ARG A 606 14.17 -3.19 -31.06
C ARG A 606 12.93 -3.76 -30.39
N PRO A 607 12.59 -3.36 -29.16
CA PRO A 607 11.32 -3.73 -28.55
C PRO A 607 10.16 -3.12 -29.33
N LYS A 608 9.09 -3.88 -29.57
CA LYS A 608 7.85 -3.33 -30.16
C LYS A 608 7.25 -2.22 -29.31
N LEU A 609 7.45 -2.28 -27.99
CA LEU A 609 6.99 -1.29 -27.04
C LEU A 609 8.18 -0.75 -26.26
N ARG A 610 8.52 0.51 -26.55
CA ARG A 610 9.49 1.23 -25.73
C ARG A 610 8.91 1.37 -24.34
N SER A 611 9.58 0.78 -23.35
CA SER A 611 9.28 1.02 -21.94
C SER A 611 9.23 2.54 -21.75
N LYS A 612 8.09 3.05 -21.27
CA LYS A 612 7.99 4.43 -20.83
C LYS A 612 8.94 4.52 -19.63
N VAL A 613 10.09 5.14 -19.84
CA VAL A 613 11.13 5.32 -18.83
C VAL A 613 10.52 5.96 -17.59
#